data_AF-A0A1F7ZRL1-F1
#
_entry.id   AF-A0A1F7ZRL1-F1
#
_cell.length_a   1.000
_cell.length_b   1.000
_cell.length_c   1.000
_cell.angle_alpha   90.00
_cell.angle_beta   90.00
_cell.angle_gamma   90.00
#
_symmetry.space_group_name_H-M   'P 1'
#
loop_
_entity.id
_entity.type
_entity.pdbx_description
1 polymer ?
#
loop_
_entity_poly.entity_id
_entity_poly.type
_entity_poly.pdbx_seq_one_letter_code
_entity_poly.pdbx_strand_id
1 'polypeptide(L)'
;MPANDDKYTDPELREQVKEEVKQSDKGGKPGQWSARKAQFMASEYKKRGGDYTTSKEEGQDESQKSLEQWGKEEWQTKEGSGTAKQGDGTRKRYLPKKAWEKMSEKEKEETDEKKQKESQKGRQFVSNTSKAKKERKQAAEDCRDEDQQESESEESGSDESEPDEPDEVDANESEEEQEGEDEEDENEKGEERQQNGEPEDQNGHKTEAGKKRTASQEEGANKKPKTRQDSKAEREQEDYSEI
;
A
#
# COMPACT_ATOMS: atom_id res chain seq x y z
N MET A 1 -14.27 -3.05 -26.12
CA MET A 1 -12.95 -2.59 -26.57
C MET A 1 -11.97 -2.87 -25.44
N PRO A 2 -10.75 -3.35 -25.70
CA PRO A 2 -9.75 -3.45 -24.63
C PRO A 2 -9.55 -2.06 -24.02
N ALA A 3 -9.34 -2.01 -22.71
CA ALA A 3 -9.14 -0.77 -21.96
C ALA A 3 -7.96 0.01 -22.56
N ASN A 4 -7.98 1.34 -22.47
CA ASN A 4 -6.84 2.18 -22.85
C ASN A 4 -5.60 1.76 -22.04
N ASP A 5 -4.78 0.90 -22.63
CA ASP A 5 -3.50 0.42 -22.09
C ASP A 5 -2.35 1.38 -22.48
N ASP A 6 -2.67 2.67 -22.71
CA ASP A 6 -1.69 3.73 -23.00
C ASP A 6 -0.68 3.94 -21.86
N LYS A 7 -0.91 3.31 -20.70
CA LYS A 7 0.00 3.29 -19.54
C LYS A 7 1.19 2.33 -19.71
N TYR A 8 1.17 1.46 -20.73
CA TYR A 8 2.14 0.38 -20.91
C TYR A 8 2.85 0.51 -22.26
N THR A 9 4.16 0.26 -22.29
CA THR A 9 4.95 0.31 -23.52
C THR A 9 4.51 -0.73 -24.54
N ASP A 10 4.09 -1.92 -24.08
CA ASP A 10 3.58 -2.99 -24.93
C ASP A 10 2.31 -3.62 -24.31
N PRO A 11 1.12 -3.14 -24.71
CA PRO A 11 -0.15 -3.62 -24.16
C PRO A 11 -0.47 -5.07 -24.57
N GLU A 12 -0.05 -5.50 -25.76
CA GLU A 12 -0.30 -6.84 -26.27
C GLU A 12 0.52 -7.89 -25.50
N LEU A 13 1.81 -7.59 -25.27
CA LEU A 13 2.68 -8.42 -24.44
C LEU A 13 2.11 -8.58 -23.03
N ARG A 14 1.55 -7.50 -22.45
CA ARG A 14 0.96 -7.54 -21.12
C ARG A 14 -0.24 -8.48 -21.05
N GLU A 15 -1.17 -8.40 -21.99
CA GLU A 15 -2.34 -9.29 -22.03
C GLU A 15 -1.92 -10.75 -22.28
N GLN A 16 -0.89 -10.99 -23.11
CA GLN A 16 -0.33 -12.33 -23.29
C GLN A 16 0.24 -12.90 -21.97
N VAL A 17 1.08 -12.14 -21.28
CA VAL A 17 1.66 -12.55 -19.99
C VAL A 17 0.57 -12.78 -18.95
N LYS A 18 -0.46 -11.92 -18.92
CA LYS A 18 -1.60 -12.04 -18.01
C LYS A 18 -2.36 -13.33 -18.23
N GLU A 19 -2.70 -13.69 -19.47
CA GLU A 19 -3.40 -14.96 -19.75
C GLU A 19 -2.51 -16.18 -19.45
N GLU A 20 -1.22 -16.14 -19.76
CA GLU A 20 -0.27 -17.21 -19.43
C GLU A 20 -0.19 -17.44 -17.90
N VAL A 21 -0.02 -16.37 -17.12
CA VAL A 21 0.05 -16.43 -15.66
C VAL A 21 -1.30 -16.85 -15.06
N LYS A 22 -2.41 -16.44 -15.66
CA LYS A 22 -3.75 -16.84 -15.24
C LYS A 22 -3.98 -18.33 -15.46
N GLN A 23 -3.53 -18.91 -16.57
CA GLN A 23 -3.62 -20.36 -16.82
C GLN A 23 -2.60 -21.17 -16.03
N SER A 24 -1.50 -20.57 -15.59
CA SER A 24 -0.50 -21.24 -14.76
C SER A 24 -1.01 -21.62 -13.37
N ASP A 25 -0.43 -22.68 -12.80
CA ASP A 25 -0.60 -23.07 -11.39
C ASP A 25 0.20 -22.18 -10.41
N LYS A 26 0.98 -21.21 -10.92
CA LYS A 26 1.77 -20.28 -10.11
C LYS A 26 0.87 -19.22 -9.48
N GLY A 27 0.93 -19.07 -8.16
CA GLY A 27 0.20 -18.03 -7.44
C GLY A 27 -1.30 -18.30 -7.25
N GLY A 28 -1.77 -19.52 -7.48
CA GLY A 28 -3.15 -19.92 -7.23
C GLY A 28 -3.62 -21.01 -8.20
N LYS A 29 -4.90 -21.33 -8.16
CA LYS A 29 -5.49 -22.30 -9.09
C LYS A 29 -5.43 -21.80 -10.54
N PRO A 30 -5.25 -22.69 -11.52
CA PRO A 30 -5.26 -22.33 -12.93
C PRO A 30 -6.62 -21.75 -13.34
N GLY A 31 -6.61 -20.77 -14.24
CA GLY A 31 -7.77 -20.02 -14.72
C GLY A 31 -8.26 -18.89 -13.80
N GLN A 32 -7.78 -18.81 -12.56
CA GLN A 32 -8.17 -17.76 -11.60
C GLN A 32 -7.17 -16.61 -11.56
N TRP A 33 -7.67 -15.39 -11.32
CA TRP A 33 -6.83 -14.22 -11.07
C TRP A 33 -6.67 -13.98 -9.56
N SER A 34 -5.43 -13.86 -9.08
CA SER A 34 -5.10 -13.65 -7.68
C SER A 34 -4.07 -12.53 -7.54
N ALA A 35 -3.94 -11.94 -6.35
CA ALA A 35 -2.91 -10.92 -6.07
C ALA A 35 -1.49 -11.45 -6.35
N ARG A 36 -1.22 -12.72 -6.00
CA ARG A 36 0.10 -13.33 -6.25
C ARG A 36 0.37 -13.54 -7.73
N LYS A 37 -0.67 -13.84 -8.53
CA LYS A 37 -0.58 -13.89 -9.99
C LYS A 37 -0.33 -12.52 -10.60
N ALA A 38 -0.99 -11.47 -10.12
CA ALA A 38 -0.72 -10.11 -10.57
C ALA A 38 0.76 -9.72 -10.35
N GLN A 39 1.35 -10.10 -9.21
CA GLN A 39 2.78 -9.93 -8.95
C GLN A 39 3.67 -10.67 -9.96
N PHE A 40 3.33 -11.92 -10.27
CA PHE A 40 4.06 -12.69 -11.28
C PHE A 40 3.93 -12.07 -12.68
N MET A 41 2.73 -11.69 -13.09
CA MET A 41 2.50 -11.01 -14.37
C MET A 41 3.34 -9.74 -14.49
N ALA A 42 3.34 -8.86 -13.49
CA ALA A 42 4.15 -7.65 -13.50
C ALA A 42 5.64 -7.97 -13.65
N SER A 43 6.13 -8.98 -12.92
CA SER A 43 7.54 -9.40 -13.03
C SER A 43 7.89 -10.01 -14.39
N GLU A 44 7.00 -10.81 -14.98
CA GLU A 44 7.23 -11.45 -16.28
C GLU A 44 7.10 -10.45 -17.43
N TYR A 45 6.16 -9.50 -17.34
CA TYR A 45 6.02 -8.39 -18.29
C TYR A 45 7.33 -7.57 -18.34
N LYS A 46 7.86 -7.19 -17.17
CA LYS A 46 9.15 -6.48 -17.08
C LYS A 46 10.32 -7.30 -17.61
N LYS A 47 10.40 -8.60 -17.31
CA LYS A 47 11.44 -9.49 -17.83
C LYS A 47 11.40 -9.64 -19.36
N ARG A 48 10.20 -9.55 -19.96
CA ARG A 48 10.01 -9.63 -21.41
C ARG A 48 10.21 -8.27 -22.11
N GLY A 49 10.67 -7.25 -21.39
CA GLY A 49 11.01 -5.94 -21.93
C GLY A 49 9.86 -4.93 -21.94
N GLY A 50 8.71 -5.27 -21.35
CA GLY A 50 7.62 -4.33 -21.16
C GLY A 50 7.87 -3.39 -19.99
N ASP A 51 7.55 -2.11 -20.15
CA ASP A 51 7.61 -1.12 -19.09
C ASP A 51 6.34 -0.23 -19.09
N TYR A 52 6.36 0.85 -18.32
CA TYR A 52 5.32 1.86 -18.26
C TYR A 52 5.70 3.04 -19.17
N THR A 53 4.69 3.74 -19.72
CA THR A 53 4.92 4.90 -20.60
C THR A 53 5.14 6.19 -19.82
N THR A 54 4.57 6.27 -18.63
CA THR A 54 4.65 7.43 -17.74
C THR A 54 5.64 7.19 -16.62
N SER A 55 6.28 8.24 -16.14
CA SER A 55 7.07 8.20 -14.91
C SER A 55 6.20 7.74 -13.73
N LYS A 56 6.81 7.23 -12.66
CA LYS A 56 6.08 6.77 -11.47
C LYS A 56 5.17 7.87 -10.92
N GLU A 57 5.66 9.10 -10.85
CA GLU A 57 4.97 10.26 -10.27
C GLU A 57 3.79 10.72 -11.13
N GLU A 58 3.99 10.77 -12.45
CA GLU A 58 2.97 11.15 -13.43
C GLU A 58 1.89 10.08 -13.59
N GLY A 59 2.29 8.80 -13.52
CA GLY A 59 1.39 7.65 -13.67
C GLY A 59 0.65 7.24 -12.41
N GLN A 60 0.98 7.81 -11.24
CA GLN A 60 0.34 7.49 -9.97
C GLN A 60 -1.01 8.18 -9.82
N ASP A 61 -2.08 7.39 -9.80
CA ASP A 61 -3.41 7.87 -9.45
C ASP A 61 -3.48 8.29 -7.96
N GLU A 62 -4.42 9.17 -7.58
CA GLU A 62 -4.59 9.67 -6.20
C GLU A 62 -4.71 8.56 -5.14
N SER A 63 -5.31 7.43 -5.51
CA SER A 63 -5.39 6.26 -4.63
C SER A 63 -4.03 5.59 -4.38
N GLN A 64 -3.14 5.57 -5.38
CA GLN A 64 -1.78 5.04 -5.24
C GLN A 64 -0.93 5.97 -4.39
N LYS A 65 -1.05 7.28 -4.59
CA LYS A 65 -0.42 8.30 -3.74
C LYS A 65 -0.86 8.13 -2.29
N SER A 66 -2.17 8.00 -2.05
CA SER A 66 -2.69 7.77 -0.70
C SER A 66 -2.20 6.46 -0.06
N LEU A 67 -1.98 5.39 -0.84
CA LEU A 67 -1.42 4.13 -0.33
C LEU A 67 0.05 4.26 0.03
N GLU A 68 0.81 5.01 -0.75
CA GLU A 68 2.22 5.30 -0.46
C GLU A 68 2.33 6.10 0.85
N GLN A 69 1.53 7.16 0.98
CA GLN A 69 1.44 7.94 2.22
C GLN A 69 1.03 7.09 3.43
N TRP A 70 0.00 6.26 3.27
CA TRP A 70 -0.43 5.32 4.32
C TRP A 70 0.68 4.33 4.72
N GLY A 71 1.55 3.95 3.79
CA GLY A 71 2.70 3.07 4.02
C GLY A 71 3.89 3.77 4.70
N LYS A 72 4.07 5.07 4.47
CA LYS A 72 5.10 5.92 5.12
C LYS A 72 4.75 6.22 6.59
N GLU A 73 3.47 6.21 6.95
CA GLU A 73 3.03 6.44 8.33
C GLU A 73 3.66 5.43 9.33
N GLU A 74 4.17 5.92 10.46
CA GLU A 74 4.66 5.07 11.55
C GLU A 74 3.48 4.48 12.34
N TRP A 75 2.96 3.33 11.91
CA TRP A 75 1.85 2.67 12.61
C TRP A 75 2.30 1.97 13.89
N GLN A 76 1.63 2.26 15.02
CA GLN A 76 1.96 1.67 16.32
C GLN A 76 0.78 1.57 17.29
N THR A 77 1.01 0.85 18.38
CA THR A 77 0.13 0.83 19.56
C THR A 77 0.40 2.03 20.48
N LYS A 78 -0.47 2.24 21.49
CA LYS A 78 -0.30 3.29 22.50
C LYS A 78 1.10 3.32 23.14
N GLU A 79 1.72 2.16 23.34
CA GLU A 79 3.03 1.99 23.98
C GLU A 79 4.22 2.10 23.00
N GLY A 80 3.95 2.36 21.72
CA GLY A 80 4.98 2.42 20.68
C GLY A 80 5.35 1.07 20.05
N SER A 81 4.67 -0.03 20.42
CA SER A 81 4.92 -1.33 19.80
C SER A 81 4.23 -1.45 18.44
N GLY A 82 4.94 -1.97 17.44
CA GLY A 82 4.37 -2.37 16.13
C GLY A 82 3.50 -3.63 16.18
N THR A 83 3.39 -4.31 17.33
CA THR A 83 2.55 -5.49 17.48
C THR A 83 1.28 -5.18 18.26
N ALA A 84 0.13 -5.25 17.58
CA ALA A 84 -1.17 -5.04 18.21
C ALA A 84 -1.78 -6.32 18.84
N LYS A 85 -1.33 -7.52 18.44
CA LYS A 85 -1.88 -8.79 18.94
C LYS A 85 -1.28 -9.12 20.30
N GLN A 86 -2.13 -9.40 21.28
CA GLN A 86 -1.72 -9.79 22.62
C GLN A 86 -1.74 -11.32 22.79
N GLY A 87 -1.03 -11.82 23.81
CA GLY A 87 -0.91 -13.25 24.09
C GLY A 87 -2.24 -13.91 24.48
N ASP A 88 -3.14 -13.15 25.09
CA ASP A 88 -4.50 -13.55 25.46
C ASP A 88 -5.49 -13.51 24.28
N GLY A 89 -5.02 -13.21 23.06
CA GLY A 89 -5.83 -13.18 21.83
C GLY A 89 -6.59 -11.88 21.61
N THR A 90 -6.53 -10.95 22.56
CA THR A 90 -7.04 -9.59 22.38
C THR A 90 -6.12 -8.78 21.48
N ARG A 91 -6.64 -7.64 21.01
CA ARG A 91 -5.90 -6.74 20.15
C ARG A 91 -5.95 -5.34 20.71
N LYS A 92 -4.79 -4.71 20.82
CA LYS A 92 -4.62 -3.28 21.10
C LYS A 92 -5.04 -2.46 19.88
N ARG A 93 -5.32 -1.18 20.12
CA ARG A 93 -5.58 -0.21 19.08
C ARG A 93 -4.28 0.10 18.32
N TYR A 94 -4.40 0.19 17.00
CA TYR A 94 -3.29 0.46 16.09
C TYR A 94 -3.58 1.75 15.32
N LEU A 95 -2.78 2.79 15.55
CA LEU A 95 -2.92 4.12 14.94
C LEU A 95 -1.53 4.65 14.54
N PRO A 96 -1.46 5.62 13.61
CA PRO A 96 -0.24 6.35 13.33
C PRO A 96 0.33 7.02 14.58
N LYS A 97 1.66 7.07 14.71
CA LYS A 97 2.37 7.70 15.83
C LYS A 97 1.97 9.16 16.03
N LYS A 98 1.94 9.96 14.96
CA LYS A 98 1.50 11.36 15.01
C LYS A 98 0.08 11.51 15.56
N ALA A 99 -0.83 10.59 15.22
CA ALA A 99 -2.18 10.60 15.77
C ALA A 99 -2.19 10.31 17.27
N TRP A 100 -1.30 9.44 17.76
CA TRP A 100 -1.12 9.24 19.20
C TRP A 100 -0.56 10.48 19.89
N GLU A 101 0.41 11.18 19.30
CA GLU A 101 1.04 12.37 19.89
C GLU A 101 0.06 13.53 20.05
N LYS A 102 -0.89 13.68 19.13
CA LYS A 102 -1.95 14.71 19.19
C LYS A 102 -3.13 14.39 20.14
N MET A 103 -3.10 13.22 20.80
CA MET A 103 -4.11 12.82 21.79
C MET A 103 -3.59 12.95 23.22
N SER A 104 -4.47 13.30 24.15
CA SER A 104 -4.17 13.21 25.59
C SER A 104 -4.13 11.76 26.07
N GLU A 105 -3.36 11.44 27.11
CA GLU A 105 -3.22 10.07 27.62
C GLU A 105 -4.56 9.38 27.91
N LYS A 106 -5.52 10.15 28.43
CA LYS A 106 -6.89 9.69 28.71
C LYS A 106 -7.62 9.28 27.43
N GLU A 107 -7.54 10.08 26.37
CA GLU A 107 -8.14 9.75 25.07
C GLU A 107 -7.44 8.55 24.44
N LYS A 108 -6.12 8.42 24.64
CA LYS A 108 -5.36 7.27 24.15
C LYS A 108 -5.82 5.98 24.83
N GLU A 109 -6.00 6.03 26.14
CA GLU A 109 -6.48 4.91 26.94
C GLU A 109 -7.91 4.53 26.60
N GLU A 110 -8.82 5.50 26.48
CA GLU A 110 -10.23 5.23 26.15
C GLU A 110 -10.37 4.51 24.80
N THR A 111 -9.64 4.95 23.77
CA THR A 111 -9.72 4.32 22.46
C THR A 111 -9.11 2.92 22.45
N ASP A 112 -8.05 2.69 23.22
CA ASP A 112 -7.40 1.40 23.34
C ASP A 112 -8.22 0.41 24.17
N GLU A 113 -8.72 0.84 25.32
CA GLU A 113 -9.60 0.05 26.20
C GLU A 113 -10.88 -0.36 25.45
N LYS A 114 -11.48 0.55 24.68
CA LYS A 114 -12.62 0.22 23.82
C LYS A 114 -12.27 -0.88 22.81
N LYS A 115 -11.06 -0.85 22.24
CA LYS A 115 -10.61 -1.87 21.29
C LYS A 115 -10.36 -3.22 21.97
N GLN A 116 -9.72 -3.22 23.13
CA GLN A 116 -9.45 -4.42 23.91
C GLN A 116 -10.76 -5.07 24.38
N LYS A 117 -11.67 -4.31 25.01
CA LYS A 117 -12.98 -4.81 25.50
C LYS A 117 -13.81 -5.47 24.41
N GLU A 118 -13.90 -4.84 23.24
CA GLU A 118 -14.67 -5.38 22.13
C GLU A 118 -13.94 -6.55 21.44
N SER A 119 -12.61 -6.54 21.44
CA SER A 119 -11.81 -7.70 20.99
C SER A 119 -11.99 -8.90 21.89
N GLN A 120 -12.10 -8.70 23.21
CA GLN A 120 -12.43 -9.77 24.19
C GLN A 120 -13.79 -10.40 23.89
N LYS A 121 -14.75 -9.61 23.39
CA LYS A 121 -16.06 -10.08 22.92
C LYS A 121 -16.00 -10.76 21.55
N GLY A 122 -14.81 -10.99 20.98
CA GLY A 122 -14.62 -11.62 19.68
C GLY A 122 -14.81 -10.69 18.48
N ARG A 123 -14.95 -9.37 18.68
CA ARG A 123 -15.13 -8.42 17.57
C ARG A 123 -13.78 -8.02 17.00
N GLN A 124 -13.47 -8.51 15.80
CA GLN A 124 -12.25 -8.14 15.06
C GLN A 124 -12.22 -6.65 14.71
N PHE A 125 -13.37 -6.05 14.36
CA PHE A 125 -13.48 -4.65 13.94
C PHE A 125 -14.25 -3.82 14.96
N VAL A 126 -13.63 -2.72 15.40
CA VAL A 126 -14.15 -1.82 16.43
C VAL A 126 -13.86 -0.40 15.98
N SER A 127 -14.87 0.45 15.92
CA SER A 127 -14.70 1.85 15.48
C SER A 127 -13.74 2.62 16.39
N ASN A 128 -12.99 3.55 15.80
CA ASN A 128 -12.22 4.54 16.55
C ASN A 128 -13.17 5.44 17.35
N THR A 129 -12.71 5.96 18.49
CA THR A 129 -13.39 7.08 19.15
C THR A 129 -13.36 8.31 18.23
N SER A 130 -14.25 9.26 18.44
CA SER A 130 -14.36 10.45 17.59
C SER A 130 -13.05 11.22 17.51
N LYS A 131 -12.36 11.37 18.65
CA LYS A 131 -11.02 11.97 18.71
C LYS A 131 -10.00 11.15 17.92
N ALA A 132 -9.86 9.85 18.18
CA ALA A 132 -8.91 9.00 17.46
C ALA A 132 -9.18 8.95 15.94
N LYS A 133 -10.43 9.12 15.51
CA LYS A 133 -10.78 9.26 14.08
C LYS A 133 -10.30 10.60 13.52
N LYS A 134 -10.48 11.69 14.26
CA LYS A 134 -10.02 13.03 13.88
C LYS A 134 -8.49 13.09 13.80
N GLU A 135 -7.79 12.65 14.84
CA GLU A 135 -6.33 12.71 14.88
C GLU A 135 -5.69 11.79 13.84
N ARG A 136 -6.31 10.66 13.50
CA ARG A 136 -5.86 9.83 12.36
C ARG A 136 -6.00 10.58 11.04
N LYS A 137 -7.12 11.28 10.81
CA LYS A 137 -7.31 12.07 9.59
C LYS A 137 -6.25 13.15 9.50
N GLN A 138 -6.02 13.85 10.61
CA GLN A 138 -5.02 14.91 10.67
C GLN A 138 -3.59 14.36 10.45
N ALA A 139 -3.24 13.22 11.05
CA ALA A 139 -1.93 12.59 10.81
C ALA A 139 -1.69 12.23 9.34
N ALA A 140 -2.74 11.80 8.63
CA ALA A 140 -2.66 11.53 7.20
C ALA A 140 -2.56 12.82 6.35
N GLU A 141 -3.10 13.94 6.84
CA GLU A 141 -2.92 15.26 6.20
C GLU A 141 -1.49 15.76 6.44
N ASP A 142 -0.98 15.71 7.68
CA ASP A 142 0.39 16.16 7.97
C ASP A 142 1.45 15.36 7.19
N CYS A 143 1.27 14.05 7.00
CA CYS A 143 2.22 13.24 6.22
C CYS A 143 2.23 13.64 4.74
N ARG A 144 1.09 14.12 4.21
CA ARG A 144 0.99 14.61 2.84
C ARG A 144 1.68 15.97 2.68
N ASP A 145 1.59 16.82 3.68
CA ASP A 145 2.21 18.15 3.64
C ASP A 145 3.74 18.06 3.77
N GLU A 146 4.26 17.15 4.60
CA GLU A 146 5.70 16.89 4.69
C GLU A 146 6.30 16.36 3.38
N ASP A 147 5.61 15.45 2.71
CA ASP A 147 6.08 14.88 1.44
C ASP A 147 6.18 15.93 0.33
N GLN A 148 5.26 16.91 0.31
CA GLN A 148 5.31 18.04 -0.62
C GLN A 148 6.52 18.94 -0.33
N GLN A 149 6.75 19.28 0.94
CA GLN A 149 7.91 20.10 1.34
C GLN A 149 9.25 19.42 1.05
N GLU A 150 9.34 18.10 1.23
CA GLU A 150 10.54 17.33 0.91
C GLU A 150 10.78 17.33 -0.61
N SER A 151 9.75 17.15 -1.43
CA SER A 151 9.88 17.23 -2.89
C SER A 151 10.31 18.61 -3.41
N GLU A 152 9.83 19.70 -2.79
CA GLU A 152 10.25 21.07 -3.13
C GLU A 152 11.71 21.35 -2.72
N SER A 153 12.15 20.81 -1.59
CA SER A 153 13.53 20.95 -1.12
C SER A 153 14.53 20.13 -1.94
N GLU A 154 14.13 18.98 -2.48
CA GLU A 154 14.99 18.15 -3.33
C GLU A 154 15.10 18.71 -4.77
N GLU A 155 14.08 19.42 -5.27
CA GLU A 155 14.16 20.14 -6.55
C GLU A 155 15.13 21.35 -6.47
N SER A 156 15.09 22.10 -5.36
CA SER A 156 15.98 23.26 -5.16
C SER A 156 17.45 22.88 -4.85
N GLY A 157 17.73 21.62 -4.52
CA GLY A 157 19.08 21.14 -4.17
C GLY A 157 19.91 20.65 -5.35
N SER A 158 19.39 20.71 -6.58
CA SER A 158 20.05 20.18 -7.79
C SER A 158 20.74 21.24 -8.67
N ASP A 159 21.03 22.43 -8.11
CA ASP A 159 21.92 23.45 -8.71
C ASP A 159 23.18 23.63 -7.82
N GLU A 160 23.95 22.56 -7.64
CA GLU A 160 25.36 22.69 -7.21
C GLU A 160 26.22 22.55 -8.47
N SER A 161 26.49 23.72 -9.03
CA SER A 161 27.41 23.99 -10.12
C SER A 161 28.75 23.25 -9.96
N GLU A 162 29.20 22.62 -11.04
CA GLU A 162 30.62 22.25 -11.21
C GLU A 162 31.49 23.51 -11.02
N PRO A 163 32.61 23.46 -10.27
CA PRO A 163 33.53 24.59 -10.19
C PRO A 163 34.29 24.72 -11.52
N ASP A 164 33.83 25.62 -12.38
CA ASP A 164 34.57 26.10 -13.55
C ASP A 164 35.79 26.92 -13.08
N GLU A 165 36.98 26.57 -13.57
CA GLU A 165 38.23 27.27 -13.25
C GLU A 165 38.27 28.66 -13.91
N PRO A 166 38.93 29.67 -13.30
CA PRO A 166 38.95 31.01 -13.85
C PRO A 166 40.00 31.15 -14.96
N ASP A 167 39.56 31.43 -16.19
CA ASP A 167 40.41 32.03 -17.22
C ASP A 167 39.93 33.46 -17.51
N GLU A 168 40.82 34.42 -17.26
CA GLU A 168 40.65 35.83 -17.59
C GLU A 168 40.65 36.04 -19.11
N VAL A 169 39.77 36.89 -19.65
CA VAL A 169 40.17 38.14 -20.33
C VAL A 169 38.96 38.97 -20.82
N ASP A 170 39.07 40.27 -20.52
CA ASP A 170 38.83 41.45 -21.37
C ASP A 170 37.41 41.84 -21.85
N ALA A 171 36.92 42.89 -21.19
CA ALA A 171 36.25 44.10 -21.69
C ALA A 171 35.56 44.08 -23.07
N ASN A 172 34.25 44.33 -23.08
CA ASN A 172 33.72 45.50 -23.81
C ASN A 172 32.37 45.97 -23.26
N GLU A 173 32.30 47.29 -23.17
CA GLU A 173 31.24 48.22 -22.79
C GLU A 173 30.03 48.17 -23.74
N SER A 174 28.81 48.26 -23.18
CA SER A 174 27.72 49.08 -23.72
C SER A 174 26.59 49.17 -22.68
N GLU A 175 26.37 50.40 -22.24
CA GLU A 175 25.22 50.89 -21.48
C GLU A 175 23.91 50.59 -22.22
N GLU A 176 22.81 50.33 -21.50
CA GLU A 176 21.60 51.15 -21.56
C GLU A 176 20.71 50.85 -20.34
N GLU A 177 20.18 51.94 -19.79
CA GLU A 177 19.31 52.04 -18.63
C GLU A 177 17.85 51.68 -18.97
N GLN A 178 17.09 51.09 -18.04
CA GLN A 178 15.78 51.63 -17.65
C GLN A 178 15.19 50.95 -16.41
N GLU A 179 15.02 51.78 -15.36
CA GLU A 179 13.87 51.93 -14.44
C GLU A 179 12.74 50.88 -14.63
N GLY A 180 12.28 50.11 -13.63
CA GLY A 180 11.95 50.46 -12.26
C GLY A 180 10.44 50.72 -12.18
N GLU A 181 9.65 49.76 -11.67
CA GLU A 181 8.32 49.99 -11.06
C GLU A 181 7.84 48.72 -10.34
N ASP A 182 7.73 48.82 -9.00
CA ASP A 182 6.96 47.97 -8.10
C ASP A 182 5.47 48.00 -8.46
N GLU A 183 4.74 46.89 -8.28
CA GLU A 183 3.39 46.92 -7.69
C GLU A 183 3.05 45.60 -6.97
N GLU A 184 2.44 45.78 -5.80
CA GLU A 184 1.97 44.76 -4.87
C GLU A 184 0.54 44.25 -5.22
N ASP A 185 0.30 43.00 -4.85
CA ASP A 185 -0.90 42.45 -4.18
C ASP A 185 -2.31 42.35 -4.83
N GLU A 186 -3.00 41.31 -4.35
CA GLU A 186 -4.44 41.04 -4.27
C GLU A 186 -5.22 40.75 -5.56
N ASN A 187 -5.60 39.47 -5.79
CA ASN A 187 -7.04 39.16 -5.86
C ASN A 187 -7.41 37.69 -5.61
N GLU A 188 -8.50 37.59 -4.87
CA GLU A 188 -9.25 36.48 -4.32
C GLU A 188 -10.31 35.93 -5.32
N LYS A 189 -10.78 34.70 -5.06
CA LYS A 189 -12.00 34.00 -5.58
C LYS A 189 -11.86 33.38 -6.98
N GLY A 190 -12.22 32.12 -7.23
CA GLY A 190 -13.12 31.20 -6.54
C GLY A 190 -14.25 30.84 -7.50
N GLU A 191 -14.20 29.68 -8.17
CA GLU A 191 -15.36 29.15 -8.92
C GLU A 191 -15.40 27.61 -8.98
N GLU A 192 -16.54 27.11 -8.50
CA GLU A 192 -17.30 25.88 -8.78
C GLU A 192 -16.65 24.57 -9.28
N ARG A 193 -16.80 23.57 -8.39
CA ARG A 193 -17.02 22.15 -8.74
C ARG A 193 -18.32 21.97 -9.54
N GLN A 194 -18.21 21.40 -10.73
CA GLN A 194 -19.33 20.73 -11.39
C GLN A 194 -19.17 19.20 -11.30
N GLN A 195 -20.17 18.59 -10.67
CA GLN A 195 -20.39 17.15 -10.59
C GLN A 195 -20.95 16.67 -11.93
N ASN A 196 -20.24 15.78 -12.62
CA ASN A 196 -20.85 15.01 -13.72
C ASN A 196 -21.07 13.58 -13.24
N GLY A 197 -22.36 13.28 -13.04
CA GLY A 197 -22.87 11.96 -12.75
C GLY A 197 -22.88 11.06 -13.99
N GLU A 198 -22.62 9.80 -13.71
CA GLU A 198 -22.76 8.61 -14.54
C GLU A 198 -24.18 8.45 -15.10
N PRO A 199 -24.32 7.69 -16.20
CA PRO A 199 -25.32 6.61 -16.11
C PRO A 199 -24.75 5.23 -16.44
N GLU A 200 -25.07 4.31 -15.54
CA GLU A 200 -24.92 2.86 -15.64
C GLU A 200 -25.75 2.29 -16.81
N ASP A 201 -25.16 1.37 -17.58
CA ASP A 201 -25.92 0.44 -18.42
C ASP A 201 -25.96 -0.94 -17.74
N GLN A 202 -27.16 -1.48 -17.80
CA GLN A 202 -27.72 -2.57 -17.03
C GLN A 202 -27.35 -3.89 -17.68
N ASN A 203 -26.82 -4.83 -16.91
CA ASN A 203 -27.04 -6.24 -17.25
C ASN A 203 -27.36 -7.05 -16.01
N GLY A 204 -28.64 -7.41 -15.92
CA GLY A 204 -29.22 -8.17 -14.83
C GLY A 204 -28.77 -9.62 -14.84
N HIS A 205 -28.34 -10.10 -13.68
CA HIS A 205 -28.44 -11.52 -13.36
C HIS A 205 -29.05 -11.69 -11.98
N LYS A 206 -30.28 -12.21 -11.98
CA LYS A 206 -31.00 -12.66 -10.79
C LYS A 206 -30.23 -13.82 -10.17
N THR A 207 -29.88 -13.73 -8.90
CA THR A 207 -29.55 -14.92 -8.09
C THR A 207 -30.46 -14.96 -6.88
N GLU A 208 -31.32 -15.98 -6.88
CA GLU A 208 -32.24 -16.31 -5.81
C GLU A 208 -31.55 -16.62 -4.47
N ALA A 209 -32.30 -16.35 -3.41
CA ALA A 209 -31.97 -16.61 -2.02
C ALA A 209 -31.76 -18.11 -1.73
N GLY A 210 -30.50 -18.49 -1.51
CA GLY A 210 -30.10 -19.83 -1.05
C GLY A 210 -30.07 -19.96 0.48
N LYS A 211 -30.98 -20.81 0.98
CA LYS A 211 -31.20 -21.31 2.36
C LYS A 211 -29.98 -21.35 3.31
N LYS A 212 -30.25 -20.97 4.56
CA LYS A 212 -29.48 -21.28 5.78
C LYS A 212 -29.19 -22.80 5.88
N ARG A 213 -27.93 -23.18 6.13
CA ARG A 213 -27.56 -24.54 6.52
C ARG A 213 -27.63 -24.66 8.04
N THR A 214 -28.62 -25.38 8.54
CA THR A 214 -28.69 -25.90 9.90
C THR A 214 -27.99 -27.24 9.98
N ALA A 215 -27.28 -27.47 11.08
CA ALA A 215 -26.60 -28.70 11.42
C ALA A 215 -27.57 -29.87 11.60
N SER A 216 -27.17 -31.06 11.16
CA SER A 216 -27.62 -32.31 11.74
C SER A 216 -26.46 -33.30 11.70
N GLN A 217 -26.13 -33.79 12.90
CA GLN A 217 -25.32 -34.96 13.14
C GLN A 217 -26.02 -36.18 12.51
N GLU A 218 -25.30 -36.93 11.69
CA GLU A 218 -25.54 -38.36 11.56
C GLU A 218 -24.22 -39.09 11.77
N GLU A 219 -24.27 -40.03 12.70
CA GLU A 219 -23.18 -40.94 13.00
C GLU A 219 -23.00 -41.92 11.84
N GLY A 220 -21.79 -41.91 11.26
CA GLY A 220 -21.38 -42.86 10.24
C GLY A 220 -19.98 -43.37 10.57
N ALA A 221 -19.94 -44.50 11.28
CA ALA A 221 -18.72 -45.25 11.54
C ALA A 221 -18.00 -45.56 10.23
N ASN A 222 -16.75 -45.11 10.06
CA ASN A 222 -15.87 -45.76 9.11
C ASN A 222 -14.43 -45.90 9.63
N LYS A 223 -13.99 -47.16 9.61
CA LYS A 223 -12.78 -47.68 10.22
C LYS A 223 -11.57 -47.33 9.36
N LYS A 224 -10.47 -46.92 10.02
CA LYS A 224 -9.11 -46.87 9.47
C LYS A 224 -8.69 -48.25 8.92
N PRO A 225 -7.73 -48.27 8.00
CA PRO A 225 -6.50 -48.99 8.33
C PRO A 225 -5.26 -48.08 8.31
N LYS A 226 -4.45 -48.23 9.36
CA LYS A 226 -3.10 -47.66 9.47
C LYS A 226 -2.13 -48.59 8.76
N THR A 227 -1.25 -48.05 7.91
CA THR A 227 0.02 -48.70 7.55
C THR A 227 1.15 -47.90 8.19
N ARG A 228 1.77 -48.51 9.22
CA ARG A 228 3.08 -48.10 9.75
C ARG A 228 4.12 -48.81 8.89
N GLN A 229 5.01 -48.07 8.26
CA GLN A 229 6.31 -48.59 7.85
C GLN A 229 7.36 -47.97 8.76
N ASP A 230 8.00 -48.85 9.53
CA ASP A 230 9.22 -48.63 10.28
C ASP A 230 10.37 -48.28 9.34
N SER A 231 11.12 -47.24 9.67
CA SER A 231 12.50 -47.07 9.21
C SER A 231 13.33 -46.59 10.39
N LYS A 232 13.84 -47.58 11.14
CA LYS A 232 14.88 -47.46 12.15
C LYS A 232 16.20 -47.27 11.40
N ALA A 233 16.72 -46.05 11.40
CA ALA A 233 18.08 -45.76 10.94
C ALA A 233 19.05 -46.20 12.04
N GLU A 234 19.79 -47.27 11.77
CA GLU A 234 20.88 -47.73 12.62
C GLU A 234 22.13 -46.90 12.30
N ARG A 235 22.79 -46.47 13.36
CA ARG A 235 23.91 -45.54 13.42
C ARG A 235 25.18 -46.36 13.44
N GLU A 236 25.90 -46.44 12.32
CA GLU A 236 27.27 -46.96 12.32
C GLU A 236 28.17 -45.97 13.08
N GLN A 237 28.76 -46.45 14.17
CA GLN A 237 29.95 -45.87 14.78
C GLN A 237 31.14 -46.62 14.17
N GLU A 238 31.92 -45.93 13.34
CA GLU A 238 33.25 -46.38 12.97
C GLU A 238 34.16 -46.19 14.18
N ASP A 239 34.52 -47.31 14.79
CA ASP A 239 35.53 -47.44 15.83
C ASP A 239 36.91 -47.35 15.16
N TYR A 240 37.60 -46.22 15.36
CA TYR A 240 38.96 -45.99 14.90
C TYR A 240 39.90 -46.38 16.04
N SER A 241 40.42 -47.62 16.01
CA SER A 241 41.52 -48.06 16.87
C SER A 241 42.47 -49.01 16.11
N GLU A 242 43.57 -48.41 15.64
CA GLU A 242 44.97 -48.89 15.73
C GLU A 242 45.31 -50.35 15.37
N ILE A 243 46.12 -50.52 14.31
CA ILE A 243 47.40 -51.27 14.24
C ILE A 243 48.20 -50.74 13.04
#